data_AF-A0A2G4FRV9-F1
#
_entry.id   AF-A0A2G4FRV9-F1
#
_cell.length_a   1.000
_cell.length_b   1.000
_cell.length_c   1.000
_cell.angle_alpha   90.00
_cell.angle_beta   90.00
_cell.angle_gamma   90.00
#
_symmetry.space_group_name_H-M   'P 1'
#
loop_
_entity.id
_entity.type
_entity.pdbx_description
1 polymer ?
#
loop_
_entity_poly.entity_id
_entity_poly.type
_entity_poly.pdbx_seq_one_letter_code
_entity_poly.pdbx_strand_id
1 'polypeptide(L)'
;MALWTEQDQQKFDEIVTQLRNWTSQPCLACKSQLLAEEVLYSNALGLKTSPQCLQCLAKGLERNQTELKSTLLQHIRRRPCLCKAFELSAGALPTELDCNFTSPENLPLSSRSTSKIADSTWDAGDLGCGDLVLLLRSKLRAMLPGELLELTALDPGAPEDIPAWCNMTGNRLVFQEHPLYLIRNKD
;
A
#
# COMPACT_ATOMS: atom_id res chain seq x y z
N MET A 1 16.01 -0.99 3.41
CA MET A 1 15.72 0.43 3.73
C MET A 1 15.02 1.03 2.52
N ALA A 2 13.69 1.23 2.57
CA ALA A 2 13.01 1.93 1.48
C ALA A 2 13.58 3.35 1.41
N LEU A 3 14.18 3.71 0.28
CA LEU A 3 14.77 5.03 0.07
C LEU A 3 13.64 6.05 0.11
N TRP A 4 13.59 6.86 1.17
CA TRP A 4 12.67 7.98 1.27
C TRP A 4 12.95 8.95 0.11
N THR A 5 11.98 9.13 -0.77
CA THR A 5 12.12 9.96 -1.97
C THR A 5 11.62 11.38 -1.73
N GLU A 6 11.98 12.33 -2.60
CA GLU A 6 11.39 13.67 -2.61
C GLU A 6 9.86 13.63 -2.79
N GLN A 7 9.35 12.65 -3.54
CA GLN A 7 7.92 12.44 -3.71
C GLN A 7 7.24 11.97 -2.41
N ASP A 8 7.93 11.16 -1.60
CA ASP A 8 7.45 10.76 -0.27
C ASP A 8 7.41 11.94 0.68
N GLN A 9 8.40 12.84 0.61
CA GLN A 9 8.45 14.08 1.38
C GLN A 9 7.27 14.99 1.04
N GLN A 10 7.02 15.25 -0.24
CA GLN A 10 5.91 16.09 -0.69
C GLN A 10 4.55 15.54 -0.22
N LYS A 11 4.33 14.23 -0.39
CA LYS A 11 3.09 13.59 0.07
C LYS A 11 2.94 13.66 1.59
N PHE A 12 4.03 13.46 2.32
CA PHE A 12 4.03 13.59 3.78
C PHE A 12 3.62 14.99 4.22
N ASP A 13 4.18 16.03 3.61
CA ASP A 13 3.85 17.42 3.94
C ASP A 13 2.39 17.78 3.61
N GLU A 14 1.84 17.24 2.51
CA GLU A 14 0.40 17.33 2.21
C GLU A 14 -0.44 16.67 3.31
N ILE A 15 -0.09 15.45 3.72
CA ILE A 15 -0.83 14.70 4.76
C ILE A 15 -0.79 15.46 6.09
N VAL A 16 0.38 15.94 6.50
CA VAL A 16 0.54 16.73 7.73
C VAL A 16 -0.30 18.00 7.70
N THR A 17 -0.37 18.67 6.55
CA THR A 17 -1.23 19.84 6.36
C THR A 17 -2.71 19.47 6.55
N GLN A 18 -3.16 18.35 5.99
CA GLN A 18 -4.53 17.87 6.19
C GLN A 18 -4.81 17.51 7.65
N LEU A 19 -3.89 16.83 8.32
CA LEU A 19 -4.01 16.53 9.75
C LEU A 19 -4.21 17.80 10.57
N ARG A 20 -3.40 18.85 10.34
CA ARG A 20 -3.55 20.13 11.06
C ARG A 20 -4.87 20.84 10.78
N ASN A 21 -5.35 20.79 9.54
CA ASN A 21 -6.56 21.51 9.14
C ASN A 21 -7.85 20.86 9.64
N TRP A 22 -7.88 19.52 9.71
CA TRP A 22 -9.11 18.77 9.95
C TRP A 22 -9.18 18.08 11.31
N THR A 23 -8.07 17.94 12.03
CA THR A 23 -8.13 17.42 13.40
C THR A 23 -9.01 18.35 14.25
N SER A 24 -9.91 17.75 15.04
CA SER A 24 -10.91 18.45 15.85
C SER A 24 -12.00 19.21 15.05
N GLN A 25 -12.02 19.13 13.72
CA GLN A 25 -13.14 19.61 12.91
C GLN A 25 -14.30 18.61 12.93
N PRO A 26 -15.55 19.06 12.69
CA PRO A 26 -16.68 18.15 12.62
C PRO A 26 -16.64 17.29 11.37
N CYS A 27 -16.90 15.98 11.53
CA CYS A 27 -17.13 15.05 10.45
C CYS A 27 -18.29 15.54 9.57
N LEU A 28 -18.09 15.55 8.25
CA LEU A 28 -19.08 16.08 7.31
C LEU A 28 -20.40 15.27 7.30
N ALA A 29 -20.37 14.01 7.76
CA ALA A 29 -21.54 13.14 7.75
C ALA A 29 -22.30 13.12 9.10
N CYS A 30 -21.60 12.90 10.22
CA CYS A 30 -22.25 12.77 11.53
C CYS A 30 -21.98 13.94 12.49
N LYS A 31 -21.17 14.92 12.09
CA LYS A 31 -20.77 16.10 12.89
C LYS A 31 -19.98 15.78 14.18
N SER A 32 -19.52 14.54 14.37
CA SER A 32 -18.61 14.21 15.48
C SER A 32 -17.24 14.86 15.28
N GLN A 33 -16.51 15.15 16.35
CA GLN A 33 -15.13 15.63 16.25
C GLN A 33 -14.24 14.56 15.62
N LEU A 34 -13.49 14.93 14.58
CA LEU A 34 -12.53 14.04 13.93
C LEU A 34 -11.25 13.93 14.74
N LEU A 35 -10.83 12.69 15.00
CA LEU A 35 -9.51 12.40 15.52
C LEU A 35 -8.47 12.48 14.39
N ALA A 36 -7.21 12.75 14.75
CA ALA A 36 -6.12 12.82 13.77
C ALA A 36 -5.97 11.49 13.00
N GLU A 37 -6.16 10.33 13.66
CA GLU A 37 -6.15 9.02 12.98
C GLU A 37 -7.26 8.88 11.94
N GLU A 38 -8.43 9.48 12.15
CA GLU A 38 -9.57 9.40 11.22
C GLU A 38 -9.39 10.29 9.99
N VAL A 39 -8.76 11.44 10.18
CA VAL A 39 -8.31 12.29 9.07
C VAL A 39 -7.28 11.56 8.23
N LEU A 40 -6.37 10.80 8.86
CA LEU A 40 -5.40 9.98 8.14
C LEU A 40 -6.05 8.83 7.37
N TYR A 41 -7.04 8.15 7.95
CA TYR A 41 -7.83 7.14 7.26
C TYR A 41 -8.55 7.69 6.05
N SER A 42 -9.17 8.86 6.20
CA SER A 42 -9.81 9.57 5.08
C SER A 42 -8.80 9.89 3.98
N ASN A 43 -7.59 10.35 4.35
CA ASN A 43 -6.53 10.64 3.38
C ASN A 43 -6.05 9.37 2.66
N ALA A 44 -5.88 8.26 3.38
CA ALA A 44 -5.50 6.96 2.82
C ALA A 44 -6.52 6.45 1.80
N LEU A 45 -7.81 6.77 1.99
CA LEU A 45 -8.90 6.49 1.05
C LEU A 45 -9.08 7.55 -0.06
N GLY A 46 -8.22 8.56 -0.11
CA GLY A 46 -8.29 9.64 -1.10
C GLY A 46 -9.31 10.74 -0.81
N LEU A 47 -9.99 10.70 0.34
CA LEU A 47 -10.99 11.69 0.79
C LEU A 47 -10.30 12.93 1.41
N LYS A 48 -9.45 13.60 0.63
CA LYS A 48 -8.63 14.72 1.09
C LYS A 48 -9.43 15.97 1.45
N THR A 49 -10.56 16.22 0.78
CA THR A 49 -11.37 17.45 0.93
C THR A 49 -12.62 17.25 1.79
N SER A 50 -12.95 16.01 2.13
CA SER A 50 -14.16 15.64 2.86
C SER A 50 -13.86 14.53 3.87
N PRO A 51 -13.02 14.78 4.89
CA PRO A 51 -12.68 13.73 5.84
C PRO A 51 -13.90 13.33 6.67
N GLN A 52 -13.98 12.04 6.96
CA GLN A 52 -15.06 11.43 7.71
C GLN A 52 -14.50 10.60 8.85
N CYS A 53 -15.30 10.44 9.90
CA CYS A 53 -14.93 9.55 11.00
C CYS A 53 -14.95 8.10 10.52
N LEU A 54 -14.21 7.24 11.21
CA LEU A 54 -14.06 5.83 10.83
C LEU A 54 -15.42 5.12 10.72
N GLN A 55 -16.36 5.48 11.59
CA GLN A 55 -17.71 4.91 11.57
C GLN A 55 -18.50 5.33 10.32
N CYS A 56 -18.39 6.59 9.89
CA CYS A 56 -19.03 7.07 8.66
C CYS A 56 -18.38 6.48 7.41
N LEU A 57 -17.06 6.33 7.40
CA LEU A 57 -16.34 5.63 6.33
C LEU A 57 -16.81 4.17 6.21
N ALA A 58 -16.87 3.45 7.33
CA ALA A 58 -17.35 2.07 7.37
C ALA A 58 -18.79 1.94 6.86
N LYS A 59 -19.67 2.86 7.29
CA LYS A 59 -21.06 2.90 6.83
C LYS A 59 -21.18 3.21 5.34
N GLY A 60 -20.40 4.15 4.83
CA GLY A 60 -20.41 4.53 3.40
C GLY A 60 -19.84 3.45 2.48
N LEU A 61 -18.92 2.63 2.97
CA LEU A 61 -18.33 1.49 2.25
C LEU A 61 -19.06 0.16 2.51
N GLU A 62 -20.13 0.17 3.32
CA GLU A 62 -20.86 -1.03 3.75
C GLU A 62 -19.97 -2.12 4.38
N ARG A 63 -18.91 -1.71 5.09
CA ARG A 63 -17.96 -2.63 5.75
C ARG A 63 -18.07 -2.59 7.27
N ASN A 64 -17.59 -3.66 7.90
CA ASN A 64 -17.40 -3.66 9.34
C ASN A 64 -16.30 -2.64 9.74
N GLN A 65 -16.57 -1.83 10.76
CA GLN A 65 -15.66 -0.78 11.23
C GLN A 65 -14.29 -1.32 11.66
N THR A 66 -14.25 -2.46 12.36
CA THR A 66 -13.02 -3.08 12.87
C THR A 66 -12.20 -3.67 11.73
N GLU A 67 -12.86 -4.33 10.78
CA GLU A 67 -12.20 -4.88 9.60
C GLU A 67 -11.60 -3.77 8.73
N LEU A 68 -12.38 -2.72 8.46
CA LEU A 68 -11.93 -1.54 7.71
C LEU A 68 -10.72 -0.89 8.40
N LYS A 69 -10.76 -0.71 9.73
CA LYS A 69 -9.63 -0.16 10.50
C LYS A 69 -8.37 -1.01 10.32
N SER A 70 -8.49 -2.34 10.40
CA SER A 70 -7.37 -3.26 10.23
C SER A 70 -6.76 -3.14 8.84
N THR A 71 -7.59 -3.14 7.78
CA THR A 71 -7.15 -2.97 6.40
C THR A 71 -6.46 -1.63 6.17
N LEU A 72 -7.01 -0.53 6.72
CA LEU A 72 -6.42 0.80 6.61
C LEU A 72 -5.06 0.89 7.31
N LEU A 73 -4.94 0.32 8.51
CA LEU A 73 -3.67 0.27 9.24
C LEU A 73 -2.61 -0.53 8.48
N GLN A 74 -2.98 -1.66 7.89
CA GLN A 74 -2.08 -2.44 7.03
C GLN A 74 -1.62 -1.63 5.80
N HIS A 75 -2.54 -0.90 5.17
CA HIS A 75 -2.23 -0.03 4.04
C HIS A 75 -1.28 1.11 4.45
N ILE A 76 -1.56 1.79 5.56
CA ILE A 76 -0.75 2.89 6.10
C ILE A 76 0.68 2.41 6.39
N ARG A 77 0.83 1.23 7.02
CA ARG A 77 2.15 0.65 7.35
C ARG A 77 3.01 0.36 6.11
N ARG A 78 2.40 0.04 4.96
CA ARG A 78 3.12 -0.23 3.71
C ARG A 78 3.57 1.04 2.97
N ARG A 79 3.09 2.22 3.36
CA ARG A 79 3.40 3.50 2.70
C ARG A 79 4.22 4.40 3.63
N PRO A 80 5.51 4.64 3.33
CA PRO A 80 6.41 5.39 4.22
C PRO A 80 5.86 6.75 4.69
N CYS A 81 5.28 7.53 3.79
CA CYS A 81 4.71 8.85 4.12
C CYS A 81 3.47 8.78 5.01
N LEU A 82 2.58 7.79 4.81
CA LEU A 82 1.41 7.59 5.67
C LEU A 82 1.81 7.04 7.03
N CYS A 83 2.75 6.08 7.07
CA CYS A 83 3.25 5.50 8.31
C CYS A 83 3.85 6.59 9.22
N LYS A 84 4.71 7.44 8.67
CA LYS A 84 5.29 8.58 9.39
C LYS A 84 4.24 9.58 9.85
N ALA A 85 3.19 9.82 9.06
CA ALA A 85 2.08 10.68 9.45
C ALA A 85 1.21 10.06 10.56
N PHE A 86 1.08 8.73 10.59
CA PHE A 86 0.36 8.00 11.64
C PHE A 86 1.02 8.19 13.01
N GLU A 87 2.35 8.09 13.07
CA GLU A 87 3.14 8.34 14.29
C GLU A 87 2.89 9.73 14.88
N LEU A 88 2.75 10.76 14.02
CA LEU A 88 2.39 12.11 14.44
C LEU A 88 0.94 12.20 14.96
N SER A 89 0.03 11.47 14.33
CA SER A 89 -1.39 11.48 14.69
C SER A 89 -1.71 10.74 16.00
N ALA A 90 -0.90 9.75 16.36
CA ALA A 90 -1.13 8.87 17.51
C ALA A 90 -0.64 9.44 18.86
N GLY A 91 -0.03 10.63 18.89
CA GLY A 91 0.39 11.30 20.12
C GLY A 91 1.43 10.52 20.93
N ALA A 92 2.66 10.39 20.41
CA ALA A 92 3.88 10.02 21.13
C ALA A 92 3.80 8.88 22.21
N LEU A 93 4.00 7.64 21.72
CA LEU A 93 4.59 6.43 22.35
C LEU A 93 3.85 5.70 23.51
N PRO A 94 3.82 4.35 23.51
CA PRO A 94 5.00 3.47 23.59
C PRO A 94 5.55 3.14 22.20
N THR A 95 6.79 3.51 21.90
CA THR A 95 8.03 2.72 22.03
C THR A 95 7.78 1.35 21.41
N GLU A 96 8.22 1.22 20.16
CA GLU A 96 8.25 -0.01 19.35
C GLU A 96 6.94 -0.32 18.62
N LEU A 97 6.42 0.65 17.87
CA LEU A 97 6.02 0.33 16.50
C LEU A 97 7.27 0.50 15.65
N ASP A 98 8.15 -0.49 15.73
CA ASP A 98 9.30 -0.58 14.84
C ASP A 98 8.79 -0.56 13.40
N CYS A 99 8.97 0.57 12.75
CA CYS A 99 9.00 0.67 11.29
C CYS A 99 10.21 -0.08 10.69
N ASN A 100 11.03 -0.72 11.52
CA ASN A 100 11.87 -1.85 11.13
C ASN A 100 11.06 -3.15 11.22
N PHE A 101 10.48 -3.57 10.10
CA PHE A 101 10.02 -4.94 9.96
C PHE A 101 11.23 -5.88 9.95
N THR A 102 11.70 -6.27 11.13
CA THR A 102 12.35 -7.57 11.32
C THR A 102 11.26 -8.47 11.87
N SER A 103 10.81 -9.44 11.05
CA SER A 103 9.92 -10.50 11.53
C SER A 103 10.44 -11.06 12.86
N PRO A 104 9.57 -11.34 13.85
CA PRO A 104 10.02 -12.02 15.05
C PRO A 104 10.62 -13.37 14.65
N GLU A 105 11.83 -13.57 15.14
CA GLU A 105 12.80 -14.57 14.74
C GLU A 105 12.31 -16.02 14.74
N ASN A 106 12.81 -16.75 13.75
CA ASN A 106 13.45 -18.05 13.91
C ASN A 106 13.00 -18.89 15.12
N LEU A 107 12.09 -19.82 14.86
CA LEU A 107 12.26 -21.17 15.41
C LEU A 107 12.72 -22.08 14.26
N PRO A 108 13.80 -22.87 14.46
CA PRO A 108 14.44 -23.59 13.38
C PRO A 108 13.60 -24.81 13.04
N LEU A 109 13.02 -24.83 11.85
CA LEU A 109 12.64 -26.08 11.22
C LEU A 109 13.25 -26.15 9.82
N SER A 110 14.38 -26.86 9.79
CA SER A 110 14.94 -27.48 8.60
C SER A 110 13.86 -27.95 7.64
N SER A 111 13.79 -27.39 6.44
CA SER A 111 14.18 -28.09 5.21
C SER A 111 13.69 -27.31 3.98
N ARG A 112 14.64 -26.65 3.32
CA ARG A 112 14.76 -26.45 1.85
C ARG A 112 13.45 -26.17 1.09
N SER A 113 13.21 -24.90 0.77
CA SER A 113 12.42 -24.49 -0.40
C SER A 113 12.87 -23.10 -0.84
N THR A 114 13.31 -23.00 -2.10
CA THR A 114 13.96 -21.84 -2.71
C THR A 114 13.02 -20.63 -2.79
N SER A 115 13.04 -19.78 -1.77
CA SER A 115 12.33 -18.49 -1.79
C SER A 115 13.06 -17.55 -2.76
N LYS A 116 12.44 -17.25 -3.90
CA LYS A 116 12.96 -16.26 -4.85
C LYS A 116 12.73 -14.88 -4.25
N ILE A 117 13.81 -14.25 -3.80
CA ILE A 117 13.80 -12.88 -3.28
C ILE A 117 13.42 -11.96 -4.45
N ALA A 118 12.37 -11.14 -4.28
CA ALA A 118 12.02 -10.12 -5.25
C ALA A 118 12.98 -8.93 -5.12
N ASP A 119 13.52 -8.46 -6.24
CA ASP A 119 14.45 -7.32 -6.30
C ASP A 119 13.69 -5.99 -6.24
N SER A 120 12.40 -6.00 -6.61
CA SER A 120 11.51 -4.84 -6.53
C SER A 120 10.09 -5.27 -6.20
N THR A 121 9.37 -4.43 -5.46
CA THR A 121 7.96 -4.65 -5.10
C THR A 121 7.11 -3.48 -5.59
N TRP A 122 5.92 -3.77 -6.10
CA TRP A 122 4.97 -2.77 -6.57
C TRP A 122 3.53 -3.17 -6.24
N ASP A 123 2.83 -2.29 -5.52
CA ASP A 123 1.40 -2.40 -5.28
C ASP A 123 0.65 -1.52 -6.29
N ALA A 124 -0.03 -2.17 -7.22
CA ALA A 124 -0.86 -1.57 -8.25
C ALA A 124 -2.31 -1.33 -7.79
N GLY A 125 -2.73 -1.86 -6.63
CA GLY A 125 -4.10 -1.72 -6.13
C GLY A 125 -5.16 -2.10 -7.17
N ASP A 126 -6.24 -1.33 -7.24
CA ASP A 126 -7.37 -1.54 -8.16
C ASP A 126 -7.15 -0.89 -9.56
N LEU A 127 -5.90 -0.72 -10.00
CA LEU A 127 -5.61 -0.18 -11.33
C LEU A 127 -6.18 -1.10 -12.41
N GLY A 128 -7.08 -0.56 -13.24
CA GLY A 128 -7.71 -1.29 -14.32
C GLY A 128 -6.72 -1.79 -15.38
N CYS A 129 -7.13 -2.81 -16.13
CA CYS A 129 -6.26 -3.59 -17.02
C CYS A 129 -5.32 -2.79 -17.94
N GLY A 130 -5.80 -1.67 -18.52
CA GLY A 130 -5.02 -0.85 -19.44
C GLY A 130 -3.89 -0.07 -18.77
N ASP A 131 -4.17 0.58 -17.64
CA ASP A 131 -3.17 1.37 -16.90
C ASP A 131 -2.18 0.45 -16.17
N LEU A 132 -2.64 -0.70 -15.70
CA LEU A 132 -1.82 -1.73 -15.05
C LEU A 132 -0.65 -2.15 -15.95
N VAL A 133 -0.93 -2.56 -17.19
CA VAL A 133 0.10 -3.05 -18.11
C VAL A 133 1.05 -1.97 -18.58
N LEU A 134 0.58 -0.73 -18.71
CA LEU A 134 1.42 0.41 -19.10
C LEU A 134 2.43 0.77 -18.02
N LEU A 135 1.98 0.84 -16.76
CA LEU A 135 2.85 1.12 -15.62
C LEU A 135 3.79 -0.05 -15.33
N LEU A 136 3.30 -1.29 -15.45
CA LEU A 136 4.12 -2.50 -15.36
C LEU A 136 5.28 -2.46 -16.36
N ARG A 137 5.01 -2.07 -17.61
CA ARG A 137 6.05 -1.91 -18.64
C ARG A 137 7.08 -0.85 -18.25
N SER A 138 6.63 0.29 -17.71
CA SER A 138 7.53 1.36 -17.30
C SER A 138 8.43 0.93 -16.14
N LYS A 139 7.90 0.16 -15.19
CA LYS A 139 8.65 -0.37 -14.05
C LYS A 139 9.70 -1.37 -14.49
N LEU A 140 9.32 -2.35 -15.30
CA LEU A 140 10.27 -3.36 -15.80
C LEU A 140 11.35 -2.77 -16.71
N ARG A 141 11.06 -1.68 -17.44
CA ARG A 141 12.10 -0.94 -18.19
C ARG A 141 13.12 -0.21 -17.31
N ALA A 142 12.73 0.17 -16.09
CA ALA A 142 13.62 0.80 -15.13
C ALA A 142 14.43 -0.22 -14.31
N MET A 143 14.07 -1.50 -14.41
CA MET A 143 14.76 -2.62 -13.77
C MET A 143 15.85 -3.18 -14.69
N LEU A 144 16.88 -3.77 -14.09
CA LEU A 144 17.89 -4.49 -14.84
C LEU A 144 17.29 -5.76 -15.46
N PRO A 145 17.82 -6.22 -16.60
CA PRO A 145 17.44 -7.49 -17.18
C PRO A 145 17.65 -8.64 -16.17
N GLY A 146 16.69 -9.55 -16.06
CA GLY A 146 16.73 -10.69 -15.13
C GLY A 146 16.23 -10.42 -13.70
N GLU A 147 15.99 -9.16 -13.30
CA GLU A 147 15.45 -8.80 -11.98
C GLU A 147 14.00 -9.25 -11.80
N LEU A 148 13.61 -9.54 -10.55
CA LEU A 148 12.30 -10.03 -10.17
C LEU A 148 11.44 -8.93 -9.55
N LEU A 149 10.29 -8.65 -10.17
CA LEU A 149 9.26 -7.75 -9.66
C LEU A 149 8.15 -8.53 -8.96
N GLU A 150 7.89 -8.20 -7.71
CA GLU A 150 6.66 -8.57 -6.99
C GLU A 150 5.58 -7.54 -7.24
N LEU A 151 4.46 -7.96 -7.83
CA LEU A 151 3.32 -7.13 -8.19
C LEU A 151 2.12 -7.56 -7.34
N THR A 152 1.50 -6.61 -6.63
CA THR A 152 0.16 -6.78 -6.06
C THR A 152 -0.85 -6.06 -6.94
N ALA A 153 -1.80 -6.78 -7.54
CA ALA A 153 -2.88 -6.22 -8.35
C ALA A 153 -4.22 -6.77 -7.84
N LEU A 154 -5.13 -5.86 -7.49
CA LEU A 154 -6.48 -6.16 -6.98
C LEU A 154 -7.53 -6.19 -8.10
N ASP A 155 -7.16 -5.76 -9.32
CA ASP A 155 -8.03 -5.80 -10.49
C ASP A 155 -8.47 -7.26 -10.79
N PRO A 156 -9.78 -7.50 -11.02
CA PRO A 156 -10.31 -8.83 -11.26
C PRO A 156 -9.87 -9.44 -12.60
N GLY A 157 -9.41 -8.63 -13.56
CA GLY A 157 -8.84 -9.06 -14.84
C GLY A 157 -7.34 -9.39 -14.78
N ALA A 158 -6.62 -8.93 -13.75
CA ALA A 158 -5.20 -9.19 -13.55
C ALA A 158 -4.79 -10.69 -13.64
N PRO A 159 -5.58 -11.67 -13.15
CA PRO A 159 -5.27 -13.08 -13.32
C PRO A 159 -5.17 -13.54 -14.78
N GLU A 160 -5.88 -12.91 -15.71
CA GLU A 160 -5.84 -13.20 -17.14
C GLU A 160 -4.86 -12.29 -17.89
N ASP A 161 -4.82 -11.00 -17.54
CA ASP A 161 -4.03 -9.99 -18.25
C ASP A 161 -2.52 -10.12 -18.00
N ILE A 162 -2.11 -10.38 -16.76
CA ILE A 162 -0.69 -10.49 -16.40
C ILE A 162 0.01 -11.63 -17.14
N PRO A 163 -0.50 -12.88 -17.16
CA PRO A 163 0.15 -13.96 -17.91
C PRO A 163 0.14 -13.70 -19.42
N ALA A 164 -0.95 -13.16 -19.98
CA ALA A 164 -1.03 -12.81 -21.39
C ALA A 164 0.03 -11.74 -21.76
N TRP A 165 0.13 -10.70 -20.95
CA TRP A 165 1.11 -9.63 -21.14
C TRP A 165 2.56 -10.11 -21.01
N CYS A 166 2.85 -10.97 -20.03
CA CYS A 166 4.18 -11.57 -19.87
C CYS A 166 4.57 -12.36 -21.13
N ASN A 167 3.66 -13.19 -21.63
CA ASN A 167 3.88 -13.98 -22.85
C ASN A 167 4.09 -13.09 -24.09
N MET A 168 3.31 -12.03 -24.24
CA MET A 168 3.45 -11.08 -25.36
C MET A 168 4.75 -10.27 -25.32
N THR A 169 5.23 -9.91 -24.13
CA THR A 169 6.38 -9.00 -23.97
C THR A 169 7.71 -9.74 -23.82
N GLY A 170 7.68 -11.05 -23.60
CA GLY A 170 8.85 -11.89 -23.35
C GLY A 170 9.31 -11.89 -21.89
N ASN A 171 8.61 -11.19 -21.00
CA ASN A 171 8.86 -11.25 -19.56
C ASN A 171 8.41 -12.61 -19.01
N ARG A 172 9.10 -13.12 -17.99
CA ARG A 172 8.79 -14.44 -17.43
C ARG A 172 7.94 -14.29 -16.18
N LEU A 173 6.69 -14.76 -16.24
CA LEU A 173 5.89 -14.96 -15.03
C LEU A 173 6.48 -16.12 -14.22
N VAL A 174 6.88 -15.83 -12.99
CA VAL A 174 7.55 -16.77 -12.08
C VAL A 174 6.57 -17.34 -11.07
N PHE A 175 5.60 -16.55 -10.63
CA PHE A 175 4.58 -16.93 -9.66
C PHE A 175 3.30 -16.13 -9.87
N GLN A 176 2.15 -16.74 -9.58
CA GLN A 176 0.84 -16.13 -9.68
C GLN A 176 -0.08 -16.72 -8.60
N GLU A 177 -0.56 -15.87 -7.69
CA GLU A 177 -1.61 -16.15 -6.73
C GLU A 177 -2.30 -14.83 -6.41
N HIS A 178 -3.43 -14.53 -7.08
CA HIS A 178 -4.10 -13.24 -6.94
C HIS A 178 -4.40 -12.91 -5.46
N PRO A 179 -4.01 -11.73 -4.96
CA PRO A 179 -3.58 -10.55 -5.73
C PRO A 179 -2.08 -10.43 -6.03
N LEU A 180 -1.26 -11.43 -5.73
CA LEU A 180 0.21 -11.42 -5.84
C LEU A 180 0.74 -12.10 -7.12
N TYR A 181 1.73 -11.48 -7.76
CA TYR A 181 2.40 -11.98 -8.95
C TYR A 181 3.91 -11.73 -8.87
N LEU A 182 4.74 -12.67 -9.31
CA LEU A 182 6.19 -12.45 -9.47
C LEU A 182 6.55 -12.48 -10.94
N ILE A 183 7.09 -11.40 -11.47
CA ILE A 183 7.44 -11.23 -12.88
C ILE A 183 8.93 -10.97 -12.99
N ARG A 184 9.64 -11.83 -13.72
CA ARG A 184 11.05 -11.63 -14.04
C ARG A 184 11.17 -10.83 -15.33
N ASN A 185 11.93 -9.74 -15.25
CA ASN A 185 12.30 -8.95 -16.41
C ASN A 185 13.09 -9.80 -17.39
N LYS A 186 12.79 -9.68 -18.67
CA LYS A 186 13.53 -10.40 -19.71
C LYS A 186 14.97 -9.89 -19.79
N ASP A 187 15.87 -10.78 -20.22
CA ASP A 187 17.27 -10.49 -20.53
C ASP A 187 17.42 -9.53 -21.72
#